data_AF-A0A397FPB7-F1
#
_entry.id   AF-A0A397FPB7-F1
#
_cell.length_a   1.000
_cell.length_b   1.000
_cell.length_c   1.000
_cell.angle_alpha   90.00
_cell.angle_beta   90.00
_cell.angle_gamma   90.00
#
_symmetry.space_group_name_H-M   'P 1'
#
loop_
_entity.id
_entity.type
_entity.pdbx_description
1 polymer ?
#
loop_
_entity_poly.entity_id
_entity_poly.type
_entity_poly.pdbx_seq_one_letter_code
_entity_poly.pdbx_strand_id
1 'polypeptide(L)'
;EFLTALGKRSLKLPFALRTTKPKVKVLYARFIASPHFQPWFNYRRNECICAFEAVLYTLRETITAKELMRGPCGAPMTRPALVTLLAQIHKKIIVETAKSPVDETHVDTLHRHVHDVQHAIDLLSTTTTSM
;
A
#
# COMPACT_ATOMS: atom_id res chain seq x y z
N GLU A 1 17.57 15.90 -3.06
CA GLU A 1 16.25 15.70 -2.43
C GLU A 1 16.19 14.56 -1.41
N PHE A 2 16.71 13.36 -1.69
CA PHE A 2 16.71 12.21 -0.76
C PHE A 2 17.38 12.49 0.61
N LEU A 3 18.55 13.16 0.63
CA LEU A 3 19.25 13.51 1.87
C LEU A 3 18.50 14.57 2.70
N THR A 4 17.80 15.50 2.03
CA THR A 4 16.95 16.52 2.66
C THR A 4 15.68 15.90 3.26
N ALA A 5 15.16 14.83 2.65
CA ALA A 5 14.00 14.08 3.12
C ALA A 5 14.29 13.24 4.37
N LEU A 6 15.52 12.71 4.51
CA LEU A 6 15.96 11.97 5.71
C LEU A 6 15.99 12.85 6.98
N GLY A 7 16.19 14.16 6.83
CA GLY A 7 16.18 15.11 7.96
C GLY A 7 14.78 15.56 8.39
N LYS A 8 13.76 15.44 7.53
CA LYS A 8 12.41 16.01 7.75
C LYS A 8 11.33 15.01 8.12
N ARG A 9 11.54 13.70 7.91
CA ARG A 9 10.59 12.64 8.30
C ARG A 9 11.31 11.54 9.07
N SER A 10 10.78 11.18 10.24
CA SER A 10 11.18 9.99 10.99
C SER A 10 10.76 8.73 10.23
N LEU A 11 11.47 8.41 9.14
CA LEU A 11 11.44 7.09 8.55
C LEU A 11 12.14 6.17 9.55
N LYS A 12 11.39 5.30 10.22
CA LYS A 12 11.93 4.31 11.17
C LYS A 12 12.89 3.40 10.41
N LEU A 13 14.17 3.78 10.37
CA LEU A 13 15.26 3.00 9.79
C LEU A 13 15.27 1.58 10.40
N PRO A 14 15.76 0.54 9.71
CA PRO A 14 15.98 -0.79 10.30
C PRO A 14 16.77 -0.74 11.62
N PHE A 15 16.49 -1.65 12.56
CA PHE A 15 17.06 -1.62 13.93
C PHE A 15 18.60 -1.53 13.95
N ALA A 16 19.28 -2.30 13.09
CA ALA A 16 20.74 -2.26 12.94
C ALA A 16 21.28 -0.86 12.55
N LEU A 17 20.50 -0.09 11.79
CA LEU A 17 20.85 1.28 11.44
C LEU A 17 20.51 2.25 12.57
N ARG A 18 19.47 2.01 13.39
CA ARG A 18 19.09 2.89 14.51
C ARG A 18 20.17 2.96 15.59
N THR A 19 20.81 1.83 15.90
CA THR A 19 21.84 1.68 16.94
C THR A 19 23.23 2.14 16.49
N THR A 20 23.47 2.26 15.19
CA THR A 20 24.71 2.83 14.66
C THR A 20 24.80 4.35 14.82
N LYS A 21 26.00 4.84 15.16
CA LYS A 21 26.32 6.27 15.29
C LYS A 21 25.80 7.06 14.07
N PRO A 22 25.25 8.27 14.25
CA PRO A 22 24.70 9.09 13.14
C PRO A 22 25.63 9.22 11.92
N LYS A 23 26.94 9.26 12.15
CA LYS A 23 27.97 9.26 11.09
C LYS A 23 27.89 8.03 10.18
N VAL A 24 27.61 6.85 10.72
CA VAL A 24 27.49 5.60 9.95
C VAL A 24 26.20 5.61 9.10
N LYS A 25 25.09 6.15 9.62
CA LYS A 25 23.87 6.35 8.82
C LYS A 25 24.12 7.28 7.62
N VAL A 26 24.86 8.37 7.84
CA VAL A 26 25.24 9.32 6.79
C VAL A 26 26.20 8.68 5.78
N LEU A 27 27.18 7.92 6.24
CA LEU A 27 28.11 7.19 5.37
C LEU A 27 27.38 6.14 4.53
N TYR A 28 26.47 5.37 5.12
CA TYR A 28 25.65 4.40 4.40
C TYR A 28 24.73 5.08 3.37
N ALA A 29 24.10 6.20 3.74
CA ALA A 29 23.28 6.98 2.81
C ALA A 29 24.10 7.54 1.64
N ARG A 30 25.31 8.05 1.91
CA ARG A 30 26.26 8.51 0.86
C ARG A 30 26.79 7.37 0.02
N PHE A 31 27.00 6.20 0.61
CA PHE A 31 27.44 4.99 -0.09
C PHE A 31 26.38 4.50 -1.06
N ILE A 32 25.12 4.40 -0.64
CA ILE A 32 24.01 4.07 -1.54
C ILE A 32 23.84 5.14 -2.62
N ALA A 33 24.02 6.41 -2.26
CA ALA A 33 23.93 7.54 -3.17
C ALA A 33 25.14 7.70 -4.12
N SER A 34 26.19 6.89 -3.95
CA SER A 34 27.39 6.97 -4.77
C SER A 34 27.08 6.53 -6.20
N PRO A 35 27.55 7.26 -7.24
CA PRO A 35 27.26 6.94 -8.64
C PRO A 35 27.61 5.50 -9.04
N HIS A 36 28.60 4.89 -8.40
CA HIS A 36 29.04 3.53 -8.68
C HIS A 36 28.14 2.46 -8.07
N PHE A 37 27.45 2.75 -6.97
CA PHE A 37 26.62 1.79 -6.24
C PHE A 37 25.12 2.01 -6.43
N GLN A 38 24.72 3.26 -6.75
CA GLN A 38 23.33 3.64 -6.98
C GLN A 38 22.62 2.74 -8.00
N PRO A 39 23.22 2.34 -9.15
CA PRO A 39 22.56 1.44 -10.10
C PRO A 39 22.25 0.07 -9.50
N TRP A 40 23.20 -0.52 -8.76
CA TRP A 40 23.01 -1.82 -8.12
C TRP A 40 21.94 -1.76 -7.02
N PHE A 41 21.95 -0.73 -6.18
CA PHE A 41 20.93 -0.54 -5.15
C PHE A 41 19.55 -0.30 -5.76
N ASN A 42 19.45 0.50 -6.84
CA ASN A 42 18.20 0.71 -7.54
C ASN A 42 17.66 -0.58 -8.15
N TYR A 43 18.52 -1.37 -8.80
CA TYR A 43 18.15 -2.68 -9.32
C TYR A 43 17.63 -3.60 -8.21
N ARG A 44 18.37 -3.77 -7.11
CA ARG A 44 17.95 -4.63 -5.98
C ARG A 44 16.67 -4.13 -5.33
N ARG A 45 16.49 -2.82 -5.22
CA ARG A 45 15.25 -2.23 -4.73
C ARG A 45 14.08 -2.55 -5.65
N ASN A 46 14.26 -2.41 -6.96
CA ASN A 46 13.23 -2.72 -7.93
C ASN A 46 12.86 -4.21 -7.90
N GLU A 47 13.84 -5.11 -7.83
CA GLU A 47 13.61 -6.56 -7.65
C GLU A 47 12.77 -6.84 -6.39
N CYS A 48 13.10 -6.22 -5.25
CA CYS A 48 12.31 -6.37 -4.03
C CYS A 48 10.88 -5.83 -4.20
N ILE A 49 10.70 -4.70 -4.89
CA ILE A 49 9.38 -4.14 -5.16
C ILE A 49 8.58 -5.10 -6.05
N CYS A 50 9.17 -5.59 -7.14
CA CYS A 50 8.53 -6.56 -8.05
C CYS A 50 8.15 -7.86 -7.33
N ALA A 51 9.06 -8.40 -6.50
CA ALA A 51 8.78 -9.60 -5.72
C ALA A 51 7.65 -9.36 -4.70
N PHE A 52 7.65 -8.22 -4.03
CA PHE A 52 6.58 -7.85 -3.10
C PHE A 52 5.24 -7.66 -3.81
N GLU A 53 5.23 -6.98 -4.95
CA GLU A 53 4.03 -6.83 -5.79
C GLU A 53 3.51 -8.19 -6.25
N ALA A 54 4.39 -9.11 -6.67
CA ALA A 54 4.01 -10.46 -7.05
C ALA A 54 3.40 -11.24 -5.86
N VAL A 55 3.95 -11.10 -4.65
CA VAL A 55 3.37 -11.72 -3.45
C VAL A 55 2.02 -11.12 -3.09
N LEU A 56 1.86 -9.79 -3.15
CA LEU A 56 0.56 -9.17 -2.92
C LEU A 56 -0.46 -9.59 -3.97
N TYR A 57 -0.02 -9.78 -5.20
CA TYR A 57 -0.83 -10.26 -6.30
C TYR A 57 -1.33 -11.68 -6.04
N THR A 58 -0.47 -12.61 -5.61
CA THR A 58 -0.91 -13.99 -5.30
C THR A 58 -1.84 -14.06 -4.09
N LEU A 59 -1.69 -13.14 -3.14
CA LEU A 59 -2.54 -13.06 -1.95
C LEU A 59 -3.86 -12.34 -2.20
N ARG A 60 -4.06 -11.67 -3.34
CA ARG A 60 -5.24 -10.82 -3.58
C ARG A 60 -6.58 -11.56 -3.47
N GLU A 61 -6.61 -12.82 -3.88
CA GLU A 61 -7.82 -13.65 -3.85
C GLU A 61 -8.09 -14.25 -2.47
N THR A 62 -7.11 -14.17 -1.56
CA THR A 62 -7.23 -14.63 -0.18
C THR A 62 -7.84 -13.58 0.75
N ILE A 63 -7.89 -12.32 0.32
CA ILE A 63 -8.45 -11.22 1.13
C ILE A 63 -9.98 -11.28 1.04
N THR A 64 -10.62 -11.65 2.14
CA THR A 64 -12.08 -11.62 2.23
C THR A 64 -12.60 -10.19 2.31
N ALA A 65 -13.82 -9.95 1.84
CA ALA A 65 -14.48 -8.64 1.97
C ALA A 65 -14.52 -8.13 3.41
N LYS A 66 -14.66 -9.04 4.38
CA LYS A 66 -14.65 -8.74 5.81
C LYS A 66 -13.29 -8.23 6.29
N GLU A 67 -12.20 -8.77 5.77
CA GLU A 67 -10.83 -8.34 6.11
C GLU A 67 -10.50 -6.99 5.45
N LEU A 68 -10.96 -6.80 4.21
CA LEU A 68 -10.82 -5.54 3.49
C LEU A 68 -11.44 -4.35 4.25
N MET A 69 -12.57 -4.57 4.91
CA MET A 69 -13.32 -3.55 5.65
C MET A 69 -12.91 -3.42 7.14
N ARG A 70 -11.74 -3.92 7.51
CA ARG A 70 -11.17 -3.77 8.86
C ARG A 70 -10.00 -2.80 8.86
N GLY A 71 -9.95 -1.97 9.90
CA GLY A 71 -8.81 -1.11 10.17
C GLY A 71 -7.58 -1.91 10.66
N PRO A 72 -6.43 -1.26 10.82
CA PRO A 72 -5.17 -1.92 11.23
C PRO A 72 -5.22 -2.65 12.58
N CYS A 73 -6.14 -2.27 13.46
CA CYS A 73 -6.38 -2.93 14.75
C CYS A 73 -7.43 -4.06 14.68
N GLY A 74 -7.93 -4.41 13.48
CA GLY A 74 -8.95 -5.42 13.27
C GLY A 74 -10.39 -4.95 13.54
N ALA A 75 -10.58 -3.70 13.97
CA ALA A 75 -11.91 -3.10 14.16
C ALA A 75 -12.60 -2.83 12.81
N PRO A 76 -13.94 -2.96 12.72
CA PRO A 76 -14.68 -2.55 11.53
C PRO A 76 -14.43 -1.08 11.19
N MET A 77 -14.31 -0.77 9.90
CA MET A 77 -14.18 0.61 9.44
C MET A 77 -15.47 1.42 9.69
N THR A 78 -15.30 2.70 9.97
CA THR A 78 -16.42 3.65 10.03
C THR A 78 -16.92 3.99 8.62
N ARG A 79 -18.14 4.49 8.50
CA ARG A 79 -18.71 4.90 7.20
C ARG A 79 -17.80 5.87 6.41
N PRO A 80 -17.21 6.94 6.99
CA PRO A 80 -16.28 7.80 6.25
C PRO A 80 -15.03 7.05 5.74
N ALA A 81 -14.54 6.08 6.51
CA ALA A 81 -13.41 5.26 6.10
C ALA A 81 -13.79 4.31 4.95
N LEU A 82 -14.99 3.73 4.97
CA LEU A 82 -15.51 2.90 3.87
C LEU A 82 -15.71 3.70 2.58
N VAL A 83 -16.25 4.93 2.66
CA VAL A 83 -16.36 5.82 1.48
C VAL A 83 -14.98 6.15 0.91
N THR A 84 -14.00 6.39 1.77
CA THR A 84 -12.61 6.62 1.35
C THR A 84 -12.03 5.38 0.67
N LEU A 85 -12.25 4.20 1.23
CA LEU A 85 -11.83 2.91 0.67
C LEU A 85 -12.47 2.68 -0.71
N LEU A 86 -13.76 2.94 -0.86
CA LEU A 86 -14.48 2.82 -2.13
C LEU A 86 -13.85 3.68 -3.22
N ALA A 87 -13.54 4.95 -2.91
CA ALA A 87 -12.88 5.85 -3.84
C ALA A 87 -11.47 5.37 -4.23
N GLN A 88 -10.74 4.78 -3.27
CA GLN A 88 -9.42 4.19 -3.54
C GLN A 88 -9.51 2.97 -4.45
N ILE A 89 -10.50 2.09 -4.25
CA ILE A 89 -10.73 0.92 -5.10
C ILE A 89 -11.07 1.36 -6.54
N HIS A 90 -11.98 2.33 -6.71
CA HIS A 90 -12.28 2.88 -8.04
C HIS A 90 -11.05 3.46 -8.74
N LYS A 91 -10.22 4.22 -8.02
CA LYS A 91 -8.97 4.75 -8.57
C LYS A 91 -8.03 3.61 -8.99
N LYS A 92 -7.96 2.53 -8.22
CA LYS A 92 -7.14 1.36 -8.54
C LYS A 92 -7.64 0.64 -9.79
N ILE A 93 -8.96 0.48 -9.95
CA ILE A 93 -9.56 -0.10 -11.17
C ILE A 93 -9.08 0.67 -12.41
N ILE A 94 -9.18 2.01 -12.41
CA ILE A 94 -8.74 2.85 -13.53
C ILE A 94 -7.26 2.57 -13.90
N VAL A 95 -6.40 2.45 -12.89
CA VAL A 95 -4.97 2.18 -13.09
C VAL A 95 -4.73 0.78 -13.65
N GLU A 96 -5.46 -0.23 -13.17
CA GLU A 96 -5.28 -1.62 -13.59
C GLU A 96 -5.86 -1.89 -14.99
N THR A 97 -6.99 -1.27 -15.34
CA THR A 97 -7.58 -1.35 -16.68
C THR A 97 -6.74 -0.62 -17.74
N ALA A 98 -5.90 0.34 -17.34
CA ALA A 98 -4.99 1.05 -18.24
C ALA A 98 -3.71 0.26 -18.57
N LYS A 99 -3.48 -0.91 -17.95
CA LYS A 99 -2.30 -1.75 -18.21
C LYS A 99 -2.44 -2.52 -19.52
N SER A 100 -1.31 -2.93 -20.10
CA SER A 100 -1.27 -3.81 -21.26
C SER A 100 -0.22 -4.91 -21.04
N PRO A 101 -0.62 -6.20 -20.95
CA PRO A 101 -2.00 -6.69 -20.98
C PRO A 101 -2.79 -6.31 -19.71
N VAL A 102 -4.12 -6.23 -19.84
CA VAL A 102 -5.03 -6.07 -18.69
C VAL A 102 -5.16 -7.40 -17.97
N ASP A 103 -5.16 -7.35 -16.65
CA ASP A 103 -5.45 -8.50 -15.80
C ASP A 103 -6.94 -8.49 -15.42
N GLU A 104 -7.75 -9.18 -16.22
CA GLU A 104 -9.21 -9.24 -16.06
C GLU A 104 -9.61 -9.84 -14.70
N THR A 105 -8.92 -10.88 -14.23
CA THR A 105 -9.20 -11.51 -12.93
C THR A 105 -8.97 -10.55 -11.76
N HIS A 106 -7.95 -9.69 -11.86
CA HIS A 106 -7.73 -8.64 -10.87
C HIS A 106 -8.85 -7.62 -10.88
N VAL A 107 -9.22 -7.14 -12.07
CA VAL A 107 -10.25 -6.12 -12.25
C VAL A 107 -11.59 -6.62 -11.74
N ASP A 108 -11.96 -7.87 -12.02
CA ASP A 108 -13.17 -8.51 -11.48
C ASP A 108 -13.15 -8.59 -9.95
N THR A 109 -11.99 -8.91 -9.37
CA THR A 109 -11.82 -8.93 -7.91
C THR A 109 -12.02 -7.54 -7.31
N LEU A 110 -11.49 -6.50 -7.95
CA LEU A 110 -11.72 -5.11 -7.52
C LEU A 110 -13.19 -4.71 -7.65
N HIS A 111 -13.89 -5.12 -8.70
CA HIS A 111 -15.34 -4.88 -8.85
C HIS A 111 -16.17 -5.59 -7.77
N ARG A 112 -15.82 -6.82 -7.39
CA ARG A 112 -16.44 -7.51 -6.24
C ARG A 112 -16.23 -6.72 -4.95
N HIS A 113 -15.01 -6.23 -4.71
CA HIS A 113 -14.73 -5.39 -3.55
C HIS A 113 -15.54 -4.08 -3.55
N VAL A 114 -15.74 -3.44 -4.71
CA VAL A 114 -16.64 -2.27 -4.83
C VAL A 114 -18.04 -2.62 -4.36
N HIS A 115 -18.61 -3.72 -4.85
CA HIS A 115 -19.94 -4.18 -4.47
C HIS A 115 -20.05 -4.39 -2.95
N ASP A 116 -19.10 -5.12 -2.36
CA ASP A 116 -19.13 -5.45 -0.93
C ASP A 116 -19.01 -4.21 -0.04
N VAL A 117 -18.13 -3.27 -0.41
CA VAL A 117 -17.93 -2.01 0.32
C VAL A 117 -19.16 -1.11 0.18
N GLN A 118 -19.76 -1.01 -1.00
CA GLN A 118 -20.97 -0.23 -1.22
C GLN A 118 -22.14 -0.77 -0.38
N HIS A 119 -22.35 -2.09 -0.41
CA HIS A 119 -23.35 -2.75 0.42
C HIS A 119 -23.16 -2.45 1.93
N ALA A 120 -21.92 -2.47 2.41
CA ALA A 120 -21.63 -2.12 3.81
C ALA A 120 -21.93 -0.64 4.14
N ILE A 121 -21.68 0.28 3.22
CA ILE A 121 -22.03 1.70 3.37
C ILE A 121 -23.54 1.88 3.47
N ASP A 122 -24.30 1.16 2.64
CA ASP A 122 -25.77 1.25 2.59
C ASP A 122 -26.41 0.69 3.87
N LEU A 123 -25.90 -0.43 4.39
CA LEU A 123 -26.31 -1.00 5.68
C LEU A 123 -26.06 -0.03 6.86
N LEU A 124 -24.93 0.65 6.89
CA LEU A 124 -24.64 1.64 7.94
C LEU A 124 -25.52 2.89 7.81
N SER A 125 -25.97 3.21 6.59
CA SER A 125 -26.85 4.36 6.33
C SER A 125 -28.28 4.08 6.82
N THR A 126 -28.80 2.87 6.62
CA THR A 126 -30.14 2.46 7.10
C THR A 126 -30.21 2.34 8.63
N THR A 127 -29.13 1.89 9.28
CA THR A 127 -29.06 1.76 10.74
C THR A 127 -29.14 3.12 11.47
N THR A 128 -28.70 4.19 10.81
CA THR A 128 -28.70 5.56 11.40
C THR A 128 -30.07 6.24 11.33
N THR A 129 -30.98 5.77 10.46
CA THR A 129 -32.32 6.37 10.26
C THR A 129 -33.40 5.73 11.15
N SER A 130 -33.11 4.59 11.79
CA SER A 130 -34.07 3.85 12.62
C SER A 130 -33.90 4.04 14.14
N MET A 131 -33.09 5.01 14.58
CA MET A 131 -32.98 5.47 15.97
C MET A 131 -33.47 6.90 16.08
#